data_AF-A0A1V3RAB7-F1
#
_entry.id   AF-A0A1V3RAB7-F1
#
_cell.length_a   1.000
_cell.length_b   1.000
_cell.length_c   1.000
_cell.angle_alpha   90.00
_cell.angle_beta   90.00
_cell.angle_gamma   90.00
#
_symmetry.space_group_name_H-M   'P 1'
#
loop_
_entity.id
_entity.type
_entity.pdbx_description
1 polymer ?
#
loop_
_entity_poly.entity_id
_entity_poly.type
_entity_poly.pdbx_seq_one_letter_code
_entity_poly.pdbx_strand_id
1 'polypeptide(L)' 'MGKGDIKSRKGKVHRGTFGANRPRRKQNKLARKLKLKLEKA' A
#
# COMPACT_ATOMS: atom_id res chain seq x y z
N MET A 1 3.95 7.31 11.25
CA MET A 1 4.10 5.83 11.20
C MET A 1 5.54 5.45 10.85
N GLY A 2 6.22 4.67 11.70
CA GLY A 2 7.64 4.33 11.58
C GLY A 2 7.93 3.04 10.81
N LYS A 3 9.17 2.53 10.91
CA LYS A 3 9.58 1.25 10.28
C LYS A 3 8.91 0.02 10.89
N GLY A 4 8.50 0.08 12.16
CA GLY A 4 7.78 -1.00 12.84
C GLY A 4 6.31 -1.17 12.42
N ASP A 5 5.73 -0.16 11.76
CA ASP A 5 4.33 -0.21 11.35
C ASP A 5 4.15 -1.01 10.07
N ILE A 6 3.57 -2.20 10.22
CA ILE A 6 3.33 -3.22 9.18
C ILE A 6 2.35 -2.73 8.09
N LYS A 7 1.39 -1.87 8.44
CA LYS A 7 0.38 -1.36 7.49
C LYS A 7 0.92 -0.20 6.67
N SER A 8 1.90 0.53 7.20
CA SER A 8 2.50 1.69 6.53
C SER A 8 3.36 1.32 5.31
N ARG A 9 3.51 2.25 4.37
CA ARG A 9 4.45 2.07 3.25
C ARG A 9 5.88 1.88 3.75
N LYS A 10 6.28 2.61 4.80
CA LYS A 10 7.65 2.60 5.35
C LYS A 10 8.01 1.27 6.00
N GLY A 11 7.11 0.67 6.78
CA GLY A 11 7.32 -0.65 7.35
C GLY A 11 7.27 -1.78 6.33
N LYS A 12 6.41 -1.68 5.30
CA LYS A 12 6.45 -2.60 4.16
C LYS A 12 7.73 -2.49 3.34
N VAL A 13 8.32 -1.28 3.23
CA VAL A 13 9.65 -1.08 2.64
C VAL A 13 10.71 -1.83 3.44
N HIS A 14 10.76 -1.57 4.74
CA HIS A 14 11.76 -2.15 5.65
C HIS A 14 11.69 -3.68 5.72
N ARG A 15 10.50 -4.27 5.78
CA ARG A 15 10.29 -5.72 5.85
C ARG A 15 10.36 -6.43 4.49
N GLY A 16 10.50 -5.71 3.37
CA GLY A 16 10.52 -6.32 2.04
C GLY A 16 9.18 -6.89 1.55
N THR A 17 8.06 -6.59 2.22
CA THR A 17 6.73 -7.14 1.88
C THR A 17 5.90 -6.18 1.01
N PHE A 18 4.92 -6.74 0.29
CA PHE A 18 3.97 -5.97 -0.52
C PHE A 18 2.58 -5.90 0.12
N GLY A 19 1.75 -5.01 -0.40
CA GLY A 19 0.31 -4.98 -0.11
C GLY A 19 -0.31 -3.65 -0.51
N ALA A 20 -1.50 -3.35 0.01
CA ALA A 20 -2.27 -2.17 -0.40
C ALA A 20 -1.43 -0.86 -0.40
N ASN A 21 -0.64 -0.61 0.64
CA ASN A 21 0.17 0.61 0.77
C ASN A 21 1.56 0.54 0.08
N ARG A 22 2.03 -0.65 -0.35
CA ARG A 22 3.25 -0.85 -1.15
C ARG A 22 3.00 -1.91 -2.24
N PRO A 23 2.27 -1.58 -3.31
CA PRO A 23 1.96 -2.52 -4.39
C PRO A 23 3.15 -2.73 -5.33
N ARG A 24 3.36 -3.98 -5.79
CA ARG A 24 4.43 -4.34 -6.75
C ARG A 24 4.11 -3.94 -8.20
N ARG A 25 2.87 -4.16 -8.62
CA ARG A 25 2.38 -3.86 -9.98
C ARG A 25 1.45 -2.64 -9.97
N LYS A 26 1.45 -1.86 -11.05
CA LYS A 26 0.59 -0.67 -11.20
C LYS A 26 -0.91 -1.03 -11.14
N GLN A 27 -1.30 -2.18 -11.69
CA GLN A 27 -2.68 -2.71 -11.60
C GLN A 27 -3.18 -2.86 -10.15
N ASN A 28 -2.30 -3.19 -9.20
CA ASN A 28 -2.67 -3.34 -7.80
C ASN A 28 -2.91 -1.99 -7.09
N LYS A 29 -2.41 -0.87 -7.65
CA LYS A 29 -2.77 0.48 -7.18
C LYS A 29 -4.22 0.80 -7.51
N LEU A 30 -4.70 0.39 -8.68
CA LEU A 30 -6.08 0.57 -9.12
C LEU A 30 -7.03 -0.28 -8.28
N ALA A 31 -6.66 -1.54 -8.01
CA ALA A 31 -7.41 -2.42 -7.12
C ALA A 31 -7.57 -1.83 -5.70
N ARG A 32 -6.54 -1.15 -5.17
CA ARG A 32 -6.65 -0.42 -3.89
C ARG A 32 -7.65 0.73 -3.98
N LYS A 33 -7.57 1.56 -5.03
CA LYS A 33 -8.48 2.71 -5.21
C LYS A 33 -9.94 2.23 -5.31
N LEU A 34 -10.19 1.18 -6.10
CA LEU A 34 -11.50 0.56 -6.25
C LEU A 34 -12.00 -0.05 -4.92
N LYS A 35 -11.16 -0.83 -4.22
CA LYS A 35 -11.55 -1.47 -2.95
C LYS A 35 -11.83 -0.49 -1.83
N LEU A 36 -11.07 0.60 -1.74
CA LEU A 36 -11.24 1.62 -0.70
C LEU A 36 -12.30 2.66 -1.05
N LYS A 37 -12.96 2.56 -2.23
CA LYS A 37 -13.87 3.59 -2.77
C LYS A 37 -13.32 4.99 -2.60
N LEU A 38 -12.00 5.13 -2.71
CA LEU A 38 -11.36 6.44 -2.73
C LEU A 38 -11.62 7.01 -4.11
N GLU A 39 -12.77 7.66 -4.26
CA GLU A 39 -13.06 8.51 -5.40
C GLU A 39 -11.91 9.51 -5.54
N LYS A 40 -11.58 9.82 -6.80
CA LYS A 40 -10.51 10.74 -7.16
C LYS A 40 -10.70 12.07 -6.42
N ALA A 41 -9.91 12.27 -5.37
CA ALA A 41 -9.42 13.61 -5.02
C ALA A 41 -8.25 13.97 -5.94
#